data_AF-Q7K7S3-F1
#
_entry.id   AF-Q7K7S3-F1
#
_cell.length_a   1.000
_cell.length_b   1.000
_cell.length_c   1.000
_cell.angle_alpha   90.00
_cell.angle_beta   90.00
_cell.angle_gamma   90.00
#
_symmetry.space_group_name_H-M   'P 1'
#
loop_
_entity.id
_entity.type
_entity.pdbx_description
1 polymer ?
#
loop_
_entity_poly.entity_id
_entity_poly.type
_entity_poly.pdbx_seq_one_letter_code
_entity_poly.pdbx_strand_id
1 'polypeptide(L)'
;MSTSSFLACGICGVEKREPYKCPRCDLLYCTIKCYRNPKHSECSEKFYQEQVKQELSGKKADISQKGEEYKEKMQKFLDGDWSGIEEGEPLDSDDEEQEDVADWQKEDTEAMKKTIQGTIDEYELEDGEIERRMTTLGLSDDIDELLNTLTPEEREAFKQLAAEMQEEELGLTNSCFAPGSAGSSKKC
;
A
#
# COMPACT_ATOMS: atom_id res chain seq x y z
N MET A 1 31.21 25.00 16.49
CA MET A 1 30.72 23.61 16.55
C MET A 1 29.20 23.67 16.65
N SER A 2 28.48 23.68 15.52
CA SER A 2 27.02 23.66 15.53
C SER A 2 26.59 22.25 15.93
N THR A 3 26.27 22.04 17.21
CA THR A 3 25.71 20.79 17.70
C THR A 3 24.27 20.69 17.19
N SER A 4 24.08 20.13 16.00
CA SER A 4 22.75 19.77 15.50
C SER A 4 22.23 18.61 16.35
N SER A 5 21.41 18.91 17.34
CA SER A 5 20.73 17.91 18.15
C SER A 5 19.76 17.13 17.28
N PHE A 6 19.91 15.82 17.25
CA PHE A 6 18.94 14.92 16.66
C PHE A 6 17.74 14.80 17.61
N LEU A 7 16.53 14.85 17.05
CA LEU A 7 15.28 14.70 17.80
C LEU A 7 14.48 13.56 17.18
N ALA A 8 13.88 12.72 18.03
CA ALA A 8 13.10 11.57 17.60
C ALA A 8 11.69 11.97 17.15
N CYS A 9 11.21 11.34 16.09
CA CYS A 9 9.82 11.46 15.67
C CYS A 9 8.89 10.74 16.66
N GLY A 10 7.86 11.43 17.17
CA GLY A 10 6.87 10.86 18.10
C GLY A 10 5.90 9.83 17.49
N ILE A 11 6.09 9.46 16.22
CA ILE A 11 5.19 8.56 15.48
C ILE A 11 5.91 7.27 15.08
N CYS A 12 7.07 7.39 14.41
CA CYS A 12 7.89 6.26 13.97
C CYS A 12 9.16 6.04 14.82
N GLY A 13 9.53 6.97 15.70
CA GLY A 13 10.72 6.86 16.54
C GLY A 13 12.05 7.18 15.84
N VAL A 14 12.05 7.40 14.52
CA VAL A 14 13.28 7.72 13.76
C VAL A 14 13.83 9.08 14.19
N GLU A 15 15.13 9.12 14.45
CA GLU A 15 15.88 10.35 14.75
C GLU A 15 16.13 11.16 13.48
N LYS A 16 15.80 12.45 13.52
CA LYS A 16 16.04 13.37 12.40
C LYS A 16 16.71 14.63 12.92
N ARG A 17 17.62 15.22 12.14
CA ARG A 17 18.03 16.61 12.35
C ARG A 17 16.86 17.50 11.95
N GLU A 18 16.34 18.28 12.90
CA GLU A 18 15.22 19.21 12.70
C GLU A 18 13.90 18.53 12.24
N PRO A 19 13.25 17.73 13.11
CA PRO A 19 11.89 17.27 12.83
C PRO A 19 10.90 18.44 12.81
N TYR A 20 9.86 18.30 11.98
CA TYR A 20 8.76 19.25 11.94
C TYR A 20 7.91 19.16 13.22
N LYS A 21 7.29 20.26 13.62
CA LYS A 21 6.44 20.34 14.81
C LYS A 21 4.99 20.62 14.41
N CYS A 22 4.05 19.82 14.89
CA CYS A 22 2.62 20.05 14.64
C CYS A 22 2.16 21.31 15.42
N PRO A 23 1.54 22.31 14.76
CA PRO A 23 1.11 23.54 15.43
C PRO A 23 -0.10 23.36 16.35
N ARG A 24 -0.78 22.20 16.32
CA ARG A 24 -1.98 21.92 17.13
C ARG A 24 -1.68 21.15 18.41
N CYS A 25 -0.76 20.20 18.36
CA CYS A 25 -0.46 19.31 19.49
C CYS A 25 1.02 19.27 19.87
N ASP A 26 1.87 20.08 19.21
CA ASP A 26 3.30 20.17 19.45
C ASP A 26 4.12 18.89 19.20
N LEU A 27 3.51 17.86 18.59
CA LEU A 27 4.16 16.60 18.26
C LEU A 27 5.24 16.77 17.18
N LEU A 28 6.42 16.19 17.41
CA LEU A 28 7.52 16.16 16.45
C LEU A 28 7.36 15.02 15.45
N TYR A 29 7.44 15.32 14.15
CA TYR A 29 7.34 14.34 13.07
C TYR A 29 8.42 14.52 12.00
N CYS A 30 8.90 13.41 11.43
CA CYS A 30 10.02 13.45 10.49
C CYS A 30 9.59 13.72 9.03
N THR A 31 8.42 13.24 8.63
CA THR A 31 7.90 13.30 7.25
C THR A 31 6.39 13.50 7.21
N ILE A 32 5.84 13.87 6.05
CA ILE A 32 4.39 13.97 5.85
C ILE A 32 3.67 12.64 6.08
N LYS A 33 4.32 11.49 5.83
CA LYS A 33 3.79 10.16 6.14
C LYS A 33 3.54 9.99 7.64
N CYS A 34 4.44 10.52 8.47
CA CYS A 34 4.21 10.57 9.91
C CYS A 34 3.08 11.55 10.26
N TYR A 35 3.04 12.75 9.69
CA TYR A 35 1.94 13.69 9.94
C TYR A 35 0.54 13.11 9.67
N ARG A 36 0.40 12.29 8.62
CA ARG A 36 -0.85 11.61 8.21
C ARG A 36 -1.08 10.25 8.86
N ASN A 37 -0.18 9.80 9.73
CA ASN A 37 -0.29 8.48 10.34
C ASN A 37 -1.55 8.38 11.21
N PRO A 38 -2.21 7.21 11.33
CA PRO A 38 -3.35 7.02 12.23
C PRO A 38 -3.09 7.47 13.67
N LYS A 39 -1.84 7.43 14.15
CA LYS A 39 -1.47 7.95 15.49
C LYS A 39 -1.64 9.48 15.65
N HIS A 40 -1.71 10.22 14.55
CA HIS A 40 -1.84 11.68 14.51
C HIS A 40 -3.06 12.14 13.66
N SER A 41 -4.03 11.24 13.46
CA SER A 41 -5.21 11.49 12.62
C SER A 41 -6.05 12.68 13.11
N GLU A 42 -6.23 12.84 14.42
CA GLU A 42 -7.08 13.90 14.98
C GLU A 42 -6.66 15.31 14.54
N CYS A 43 -5.35 15.57 14.44
CA CYS A 43 -4.84 16.86 14.03
C CYS A 43 -4.77 16.99 12.52
N SER A 44 -4.34 15.94 11.81
CA SER A 44 -4.25 15.97 10.35
C SER A 44 -5.63 16.06 9.70
N GLU A 45 -6.62 15.31 10.18
CA GLU A 45 -7.97 15.31 9.64
C GLU A 45 -8.68 16.64 9.88
N LYS A 46 -8.56 17.24 11.08
CA LYS A 46 -9.13 18.57 11.33
C LYS A 46 -8.55 19.62 10.39
N PHE A 47 -7.24 19.58 10.16
CA PHE A 47 -6.60 20.46 9.18
C PHE A 47 -7.15 20.23 7.77
N TYR A 48 -7.21 18.97 7.30
CA TYR A 48 -7.76 18.67 5.97
C TYR A 48 -9.22 19.09 5.83
N GLN A 49 -10.05 18.84 6.85
CA GLN A 49 -11.46 19.26 6.86
C GLN A 49 -11.59 20.78 6.78
N GLU A 50 -10.77 21.54 7.50
CA GLU A 50 -10.77 23.01 7.44
C GLU A 50 -10.36 23.50 6.05
N GLN A 51 -9.29 22.93 5.47
CA GLN A 51 -8.84 23.29 4.11
C GLN A 51 -9.92 22.99 3.07
N VAL A 52 -10.56 21.82 3.13
CA VAL A 52 -11.67 21.46 2.22
C VAL A 52 -12.85 22.41 2.41
N LYS A 53 -13.23 22.73 3.66
CA LYS A 53 -14.32 23.69 3.93
C LYS A 53 -14.00 25.08 3.39
N GLN A 54 -12.75 25.54 3.52
CA GLN A 54 -12.30 26.83 3.02
C GLN A 54 -12.38 26.88 1.49
N GLU A 55 -11.81 25.89 0.81
CA GLU A 55 -11.84 25.77 -0.66
C GLU A 55 -13.28 25.68 -1.19
N LEU A 56 -14.14 24.89 -0.54
CA LEU A 56 -15.55 24.80 -0.91
C LEU A 56 -16.29 26.10 -0.65
N SER A 57 -16.00 26.81 0.45
CA SER A 57 -16.66 28.07 0.78
C SER A 57 -16.38 29.18 -0.24
N GLY A 58 -15.18 29.21 -0.83
CA GLY A 58 -14.81 30.14 -1.90
C GLY A 58 -15.56 29.88 -3.21
N LYS A 59 -15.99 28.63 -3.45
CA LYS A 59 -16.69 28.21 -4.68
C LYS A 59 -18.22 28.26 -4.55
N LYS A 60 -18.78 28.53 -3.36
CA LYS A 60 -20.24 28.54 -3.14
C LYS A 60 -20.99 29.58 -3.97
N ALA A 61 -20.31 30.62 -4.47
CA ALA A 61 -20.94 31.66 -5.27
C ALA A 61 -21.49 31.14 -6.62
N ASP A 62 -20.83 30.17 -7.27
CA ASP A 62 -21.29 29.62 -8.56
C ASP A 62 -22.26 28.43 -8.39
N ILE A 63 -22.20 27.74 -7.25
CA ILE A 63 -23.02 26.54 -7.01
C ILE A 63 -24.42 26.93 -6.50
N SER A 64 -24.61 28.11 -5.90
CA SER A 64 -25.89 28.44 -5.24
C SER A 64 -27.07 28.46 -6.20
N GLN A 65 -26.95 29.10 -7.37
CA GLN A 65 -28.06 29.12 -8.34
C GLN A 65 -28.26 27.76 -9.00
N LYS A 66 -27.17 27.13 -9.46
CA LYS A 66 -27.23 25.84 -10.16
C LYS A 66 -27.65 24.68 -9.26
N GLY A 67 -27.32 24.76 -7.97
CA GLY A 67 -27.65 23.77 -6.95
C GLY A 67 -29.10 23.83 -6.49
N GLU A 68 -29.70 25.02 -6.43
CA GLU A 68 -31.14 25.16 -6.14
C GLU A 68 -31.99 24.62 -7.29
N GLU A 69 -31.66 24.97 -8.54
CA GLU A 69 -32.34 24.42 -9.73
C GLU A 69 -32.20 22.89 -9.82
N TYR A 70 -31.01 22.36 -9.54
CA TYR A 70 -30.78 20.91 -9.52
C TYR A 70 -31.56 20.23 -8.39
N LYS A 71 -31.60 20.83 -7.20
CA LYS A 71 -32.36 20.31 -6.06
C LYS A 71 -33.86 20.31 -6.34
N GLU A 72 -34.38 21.38 -6.95
CA GLU A 72 -35.79 21.46 -7.35
C GLU A 72 -36.13 20.40 -8.41
N LYS A 73 -35.27 20.24 -9.42
CA LYS A 73 -35.44 19.21 -10.45
C LYS A 73 -35.41 17.80 -9.85
N MET A 74 -34.50 17.53 -8.91
CA MET A 74 -34.41 16.24 -8.22
C MET A 74 -35.59 15.99 -7.29
N GLN A 75 -36.10 17.02 -6.61
CA GLN A 75 -37.31 16.92 -5.79
C GLN A 75 -38.54 16.57 -6.63
N LYS A 76 -38.70 17.19 -7.81
CA LYS A 76 -39.77 16.85 -8.77
C LYS A 76 -39.74 15.37 -9.19
N PHE A 77 -38.56 14.81 -9.43
CA PHE A 77 -38.41 13.38 -9.71
C PHE A 77 -38.80 12.48 -8.53
N LEU A 78 -38.42 12.85 -7.30
CA LEU A 78 -38.81 12.11 -6.10
C LEU A 78 -40.33 12.20 -5.83
N ASP A 79 -40.95 13.33 -6.16
CA ASP A 79 -42.39 13.55 -6.04
C ASP A 79 -43.19 12.86 -7.16
N GLY A 80 -42.52 12.13 -8.06
CA GLY A 80 -43.14 11.34 -9.12
C GLY A 80 -43.52 12.14 -10.37
N ASP A 81 -43.08 13.38 -10.47
CA ASP A 81 -43.27 14.22 -11.64
C ASP A 81 -42.14 13.97 -12.65
N TRP A 82 -42.37 12.99 -13.53
CA TRP A 82 -41.50 12.63 -14.64
C TRP A 82 -41.73 13.48 -15.89
N SER A 83 -42.64 14.47 -15.85
CA SER A 83 -43.11 15.21 -17.04
C SER A 83 -42.03 16.05 -17.74
N GLY A 84 -40.87 16.26 -17.10
CA GLY A 84 -39.71 16.98 -17.66
C GLY A 84 -38.55 16.10 -18.10
N ILE A 85 -38.70 14.78 -18.09
CA ILE A 85 -37.80 13.84 -18.76
C ILE A 85 -38.40 13.59 -20.14
N GLU A 86 -37.79 14.19 -21.16
CA GLU A 86 -37.93 13.71 -22.53
C GLU A 86 -37.59 12.21 -22.49
N GLU A 87 -38.51 11.35 -22.96
CA GLU A 87 -38.32 9.91 -23.05
C GLU A 87 -37.06 9.64 -23.88
N GLY A 88 -35.90 9.60 -23.21
CA GLY A 88 -34.65 9.17 -23.79
C GLY A 88 -34.86 7.76 -24.29
N GLU A 89 -34.39 7.50 -25.51
CA GLU A 89 -34.49 6.21 -26.17
C GLU A 89 -34.12 5.08 -25.20
N PRO A 90 -34.86 3.95 -25.20
CA PRO A 90 -34.53 2.82 -24.35
C PRO A 90 -33.07 2.45 -24.62
N LEU A 91 -32.23 2.58 -23.59
CA LEU A 91 -30.82 2.19 -23.68
C LEU A 91 -30.80 0.68 -23.94
N ASP A 92 -30.53 0.33 -25.20
CA ASP A 92 -30.37 -1.03 -25.65
C ASP A 92 -29.13 -1.61 -24.98
N SER A 93 -29.38 -2.44 -23.98
CA SER A 93 -28.40 -3.02 -23.08
C SER A 93 -28.09 -4.44 -23.53
N ASP A 94 -27.72 -4.65 -24.78
CA ASP A 94 -27.01 -5.85 -25.24
C ASP A 94 -26.59 -5.61 -26.70
N ASP A 95 -25.31 -5.37 -26.96
CA ASP A 95 -24.71 -5.89 -28.20
C ASP A 95 -23.17 -5.88 -28.06
N GLU A 96 -22.66 -7.10 -27.94
CA GLU A 96 -21.26 -7.47 -27.87
C GLU A 96 -20.56 -7.26 -29.23
N GLU A 97 -20.29 -6.03 -29.68
CA GLU A 97 -19.44 -5.81 -30.86
C GLU A 97 -18.44 -4.64 -30.70
N GLN A 98 -17.18 -5.04 -30.51
CA GLN A 98 -15.92 -4.42 -30.95
C GLN A 98 -15.88 -2.91 -31.32
N GLU A 99 -14.98 -2.18 -30.65
CA GLU A 99 -14.32 -0.94 -31.10
C GLU A 99 -15.18 0.34 -31.23
N ASP A 100 -15.43 1.03 -30.10
CA ASP A 100 -15.32 2.50 -29.99
C ASP A 100 -15.51 2.93 -28.51
N VAL A 101 -14.48 2.74 -27.70
CA VAL A 101 -14.47 3.24 -26.31
C VAL A 101 -14.62 4.77 -26.36
N ALA A 102 -15.72 5.29 -25.82
CA ALA A 102 -16.02 6.71 -25.87
C ALA A 102 -14.86 7.55 -25.30
N ASP A 103 -14.59 8.72 -25.89
CA ASP A 103 -13.43 9.57 -25.56
C ASP A 103 -13.32 9.87 -24.06
N TRP A 104 -14.44 10.10 -23.40
CA TRP A 104 -14.51 10.34 -21.95
C TRP A 104 -14.17 9.08 -21.11
N GLN A 105 -14.48 7.88 -21.60
CA GLN A 105 -14.04 6.64 -20.95
C GLN A 105 -12.54 6.41 -21.15
N LYS A 106 -11.97 6.83 -22.28
CA LYS A 106 -10.51 6.80 -22.48
C LYS A 106 -9.82 7.72 -21.49
N GLU A 107 -10.30 8.96 -21.31
CA GLU A 107 -9.73 9.90 -20.33
C GLU A 107 -9.75 9.33 -18.89
N ASP A 108 -10.85 8.72 -18.46
CA ASP A 108 -10.94 8.09 -17.14
C ASP A 108 -9.94 6.92 -17.00
N THR A 109 -9.78 6.10 -18.05
CA THR A 109 -8.79 5.01 -18.03
C THR A 109 -7.36 5.53 -18.04
N GLU A 110 -7.07 6.62 -18.74
CA GLU A 110 -5.73 7.24 -18.79
C GLU A 110 -5.39 7.92 -17.46
N ALA A 111 -6.34 8.64 -16.85
CA ALA A 111 -6.18 9.24 -15.54
C ALA A 111 -5.91 8.17 -14.47
N MET A 112 -6.63 7.05 -14.53
CA MET A 112 -6.40 5.91 -13.64
C MET A 112 -5.04 5.27 -13.89
N LYS A 113 -4.67 4.99 -15.14
CA LYS A 113 -3.33 4.46 -15.50
C LYS A 113 -2.21 5.37 -15.01
N LYS A 114 -2.35 6.69 -15.18
CA LYS A 114 -1.39 7.68 -14.69
C LYS A 114 -1.28 7.68 -13.17
N THR A 115 -2.40 7.51 -12.47
CA THR A 115 -2.41 7.40 -11.01
C THR A 115 -1.68 6.13 -10.57
N ILE A 116 -1.96 4.99 -11.21
CA ILE A 116 -1.27 3.72 -10.93
C ILE A 116 0.23 3.85 -11.21
N GLN A 117 0.62 4.38 -12.37
CA GLN A 117 2.02 4.57 -12.71
C GLN A 117 2.72 5.50 -11.71
N GLY A 118 2.12 6.63 -11.36
CA GLY A 118 2.68 7.54 -10.36
C GLY A 118 2.82 6.91 -8.97
N THR A 119 1.93 5.97 -8.60
CA THR A 119 2.11 5.18 -7.38
C THR A 119 3.25 4.18 -7.51
N ILE A 120 3.39 3.49 -8.64
CA ILE A 120 4.52 2.57 -8.88
C ILE A 120 5.83 3.36 -8.79
N ASP A 121 5.95 4.50 -9.48
CA ASP A 121 7.14 5.35 -9.48
C ASP A 121 7.50 5.89 -8.07
N GLU A 122 6.54 6.08 -7.17
CA GLU A 122 6.82 6.49 -5.77
C GLU A 122 7.45 5.34 -4.95
N TYR A 123 7.13 4.08 -5.27
CA TYR A 123 7.54 2.90 -4.51
C TYR A 123 8.61 2.05 -5.20
N GLU A 124 8.82 2.21 -6.50
CA GLU A 124 9.87 1.56 -7.27
C GLU A 124 11.21 2.15 -6.81
N LEU A 125 11.91 1.37 -6.00
CA LEU A 125 13.27 1.69 -5.60
C LEU A 125 14.16 1.35 -6.78
N GLU A 126 14.99 2.30 -7.19
CA GLU A 126 16.06 2.04 -8.15
C GLU A 126 16.87 0.82 -7.68
N ASP A 127 17.24 -0.09 -8.60
CA ASP A 127 17.88 -1.39 -8.23
C ASP A 127 19.04 -1.22 -7.25
N GLY A 128 19.84 -0.16 -7.39
CA GLY A 128 20.95 0.14 -6.47
C GLY A 128 20.52 0.55 -5.06
N GLU A 129 19.31 1.10 -4.86
CA GLU A 129 18.75 1.34 -3.53
C GLU A 129 18.24 0.05 -2.89
N ILE A 130 17.69 -0.87 -3.69
CA ILE A 130 17.33 -2.22 -3.22
C ILE A 130 18.60 -2.94 -2.75
N GLU A 131 19.65 -2.92 -3.56
CA GLU A 131 20.95 -3.52 -3.22
C GLU A 131 21.52 -2.91 -1.93
N ARG A 132 21.57 -1.57 -1.82
CA ARG A 132 22.01 -0.89 -0.58
C ARG A 132 21.20 -1.31 0.64
N ARG A 133 19.89 -1.49 0.52
CA ARG A 133 19.03 -1.94 1.63
C ARG A 133 19.25 -3.41 1.97
N MET A 134 19.40 -4.27 0.97
CA MET A 134 19.75 -5.69 1.15
C MET A 134 21.07 -5.79 1.91
N THR A 135 22.12 -5.07 1.46
CA THR A 135 23.41 -5.05 2.15
C THR A 135 23.30 -4.49 3.58
N THR A 136 22.48 -3.45 3.79
CA THR A 136 22.26 -2.89 5.15
C THR A 136 21.59 -3.89 6.09
N LEU A 137 20.75 -4.78 5.57
CA LEU A 137 20.13 -5.88 6.33
C LEU A 137 21.05 -7.10 6.49
N GLY A 138 22.29 -7.05 5.97
CA GLY A 138 23.23 -8.17 5.98
C GLY A 138 22.92 -9.23 4.93
N LEU A 139 22.06 -8.91 3.96
CA LEU A 139 21.76 -9.78 2.83
C LEU A 139 22.68 -9.38 1.67
N SER A 140 23.71 -10.18 1.42
CA SER A 140 24.52 -10.07 0.21
C SER A 140 24.05 -11.08 -0.85
N ASP A 141 24.43 -10.82 -2.10
CA ASP A 141 24.17 -11.75 -3.21
C ASP A 141 25.13 -12.96 -3.19
N ASP A 142 26.17 -12.92 -2.37
CA ASP A 142 27.15 -13.99 -2.21
C ASP A 142 26.71 -15.02 -1.15
N ILE A 143 26.30 -16.20 -1.61
CA ILE A 143 25.82 -17.31 -0.77
C ILE A 143 26.82 -17.68 0.33
N ASP A 144 28.12 -17.69 0.02
CA ASP A 144 29.17 -18.03 0.98
C ASP A 144 29.29 -16.99 2.09
N GLU A 145 29.11 -15.69 1.76
CA GLU A 145 29.13 -14.62 2.76
C GLU A 145 27.93 -14.74 3.69
N LEU A 146 26.71 -14.95 3.14
CA LEU A 146 25.49 -15.23 3.90
C LEU A 146 25.69 -16.40 4.88
N LEU A 147 26.23 -17.52 4.40
CA LEU A 147 26.46 -18.71 5.25
C LEU A 147 27.51 -18.49 6.34
N ASN A 148 28.42 -17.54 6.15
CA ASN A 148 29.44 -17.19 7.15
C ASN A 148 28.94 -16.16 8.17
N THR A 149 27.80 -15.50 7.93
CA THR A 149 27.13 -14.66 8.95
C THR A 149 26.48 -15.49 10.07
N LEU A 150 26.10 -16.73 9.76
CA LEU A 150 25.54 -17.69 10.71
C LEU A 150 26.64 -18.28 11.61
N THR A 151 26.29 -18.54 12.87
CA THR A 151 27.17 -19.33 13.75
C THR A 151 27.35 -20.76 13.19
N PRO A 152 28.43 -21.48 13.56
CA PRO A 152 28.64 -22.85 13.06
C PRO A 152 27.47 -23.80 13.39
N GLU A 153 26.82 -23.61 14.54
CA GLU A 153 25.64 -24.38 14.96
C GLU A 153 24.43 -24.06 14.06
N GLU A 154 24.15 -22.78 13.81
CA GLU A 154 23.05 -22.35 12.93
C GLU A 154 23.28 -22.78 11.48
N ARG A 155 24.52 -22.75 11.00
CA ARG A 155 24.88 -23.22 9.66
C ARG A 155 24.63 -24.72 9.50
N GLU A 156 24.90 -25.51 10.54
CA GLU A 156 24.62 -26.94 10.52
C GLU A 156 23.11 -27.22 10.53
N ALA A 157 22.36 -26.50 11.38
CA ALA A 157 20.90 -26.58 11.40
C ALA A 157 20.29 -26.19 10.04
N PHE A 158 20.77 -25.11 9.41
CA PHE A 158 20.33 -24.68 8.08
C PHE A 158 20.63 -25.74 7.01
N LYS A 159 21.80 -26.38 7.05
CA LYS A 159 22.15 -27.48 6.13
C LYS A 159 21.23 -28.69 6.31
N GLN A 160 20.91 -29.06 7.55
CA GLN A 160 19.99 -30.17 7.83
C GLN A 160 18.59 -29.85 7.33
N LEU A 161 18.08 -28.64 7.60
CA LEU A 161 16.78 -28.19 7.14
C LEU A 161 16.70 -28.14 5.60
N ALA A 162 17.74 -27.65 4.93
CA ALA A 162 17.81 -27.63 3.47
C ALA A 162 17.82 -29.04 2.86
N ALA A 163 18.50 -30.00 3.50
CA ALA A 163 18.48 -31.40 3.08
C ALA A 163 17.09 -32.04 3.27
N GLU A 164 16.45 -31.79 4.42
CA GLU A 164 15.08 -32.25 4.69
C GLU A 164 14.08 -31.70 3.67
N MET A 165 14.14 -30.40 3.36
CA MET A 165 13.30 -29.78 2.33
C MET A 165 13.53 -30.40 0.94
N GLN A 166 14.78 -30.70 0.56
CA GLN A 166 15.07 -31.38 -0.70
C GLN A 166 14.52 -32.81 -0.72
N GLU A 167 14.59 -33.53 0.40
CA GLU A 167 14.02 -34.88 0.50
C GLU A 167 12.49 -34.86 0.40
N GLU A 168 11.83 -33.84 0.94
CA GLU A 168 10.39 -33.61 0.81
C GLU A 168 9.99 -33.23 -0.63
N GLU A 169 10.68 -32.27 -1.27
CA GLU A 169 10.40 -31.85 -2.66
C GLU A 169 10.60 -32.99 -3.65
N LEU A 170 11.67 -33.78 -3.47
CA LEU A 170 11.94 -34.94 -4.31
C LEU A 170 11.09 -36.16 -3.91
N GLY A 171 10.27 -36.04 -2.84
CA GLY A 171 9.38 -37.09 -2.36
C GLY A 171 10.10 -38.36 -1.89
N LEU A 172 11.39 -38.29 -1.54
CA LEU A 172 12.18 -39.48 -1.18
C LEU A 172 11.75 -40.10 0.14
N THR A 173 11.14 -39.32 1.05
CA THR A 173 10.66 -39.81 2.35
C THR A 173 9.37 -40.62 2.27
N ASN A 174 8.66 -40.57 1.14
CA ASN A 174 7.43 -41.33 0.89
C ASN A 174 7.67 -42.68 0.16
N SER A 175 8.86 -43.27 0.35
CA SER A 175 9.17 -44.57 -0.25
C SER A 175 8.46 -45.72 0.49
N CYS A 176 7.58 -46.42 -0.22
CA CYS A 176 6.91 -47.66 0.22
C CYS A 176 7.88 -48.85 0.48
N PHE A 177 9.20 -48.65 0.40
CA PHE A 177 10.24 -49.68 0.58
C PHE A 177 11.01 -49.57 1.89
N ALA A 178 10.38 -49.11 2.98
CA ALA A 178 10.99 -49.21 4.30
C ALA A 178 11.33 -50.69 4.61
N PRO A 179 12.59 -51.06 4.88
CA PRO A 179 12.94 -52.43 5.23
C PRO A 179 12.37 -52.74 6.60
N GLY A 180 11.31 -53.55 6.62
CA GLY A 180 10.84 -54.20 7.83
C GLY A 180 11.93 -55.08 8.44
N SER A 181 11.98 -55.08 9.78
CA SER A 181 12.62 -56.07 10.63
C SER A 181 14.15 -56.18 10.60
N ALA A 182 14.79 -55.69 11.67
CA ALA A 182 15.92 -56.38 12.29
C ALA A 182 15.90 -56.08 13.79
N GLY A 183 15.42 -57.05 14.57
CA GLY A 183 15.43 -56.95 16.03
C GLY A 183 16.85 -56.93 16.60
N SER A 184 17.02 -56.26 17.73
CA SER A 184 18.10 -56.60 18.66
C SER A 184 17.81 -56.14 20.09
N SER A 185 17.72 -57.14 20.96
CA SER A 185 18.05 -57.18 22.39
C SER A 185 17.71 -55.98 23.29
N LYS A 186 16.64 -56.15 24.10
CA LYS A 186 16.62 -55.66 25.48
C LYS A 186 17.33 -56.68 26.38
N LYS A 187 18.43 -56.25 27.00
CA LYS A 187 18.97 -56.81 28.26
C LYS A 187 18.20 -56.14 29.40
N CYS A 188 17.49 -56.94 30.20
CA CYS A 188 17.26 -56.82 31.63
C CYS A 188 16.44 -58.05 32.06
#